data_AF-A0A962F8C6-F1
#
_entry.id   AF-A0A962F8C6-F1
#
_cell.length_a   1.000
_cell.length_b   1.000
_cell.length_c   1.000
_cell.angle_alpha   90.00
_cell.angle_beta   90.00
_cell.angle_gamma   90.00
#
_symmetry.space_group_name_H-M   'P 1'
#
loop_
_entity.id
_entity.type
_entity.pdbx_description
1 polymer ?
#
loop_
_entity_poly.entity_id
_entity_poly.type
_entity_poly.pdbx_seq_one_letter_code
_entity_poly.pdbx_strand_id
1 'polypeptide(L)'
;LIAHRGAQGPLSIALTGGPGSGKSHALMDLVEGASLLSTAALAAPSGPFLPRIVALRLEAPDLGDAPDAAIAERLHARLSREYPHIAQRAAEEAAHAASDPRQTARALADNVDEARRRVAAERAARDEAVTRRARLTETVLYETPGSQIDGYARSHRGKIDPALRAFGFAGADPTADYKGLVQTLTESGGTGDRFLASLRALWAYQGQKKLVVVGVILFLFSWLLGAMAVDRSWLDPLQSGGDSLKGAAGWMTAHIGALKTAARFAELAGFACFALLLWRAWRFAQPLWRGAQLLDVDIAARKT
;
A
#
# COMPACT_ATOMS: atom_id res chain seq x y z
N LEU A 1 47.68 15.57 10.09
CA LEU A 1 47.53 14.35 9.26
C LEU A 1 46.90 13.20 10.05
N ILE A 2 47.44 12.82 11.21
CA ILE A 2 46.97 11.63 11.98
C ILE A 2 45.52 11.76 12.46
N ALA A 3 45.08 12.95 12.86
CA ALA A 3 43.71 13.20 13.31
C ALA A 3 42.73 13.57 12.17
N HIS A 4 43.13 13.47 10.90
CA HIS A 4 42.32 13.91 9.76
C HIS A 4 41.37 12.80 9.28
N ARG A 5 40.12 13.14 8.92
CA ARG A 5 39.10 12.17 8.47
C ARG A 5 39.48 11.38 7.22
N GLY A 6 40.23 12.01 6.33
CA GLY A 6 40.73 11.39 5.10
C GLY A 6 41.99 10.52 5.28
N ALA A 7 42.47 10.30 6.51
CA ALA A 7 43.58 9.40 6.75
C ALA A 7 43.12 7.94 6.56
N GLN A 8 43.74 7.24 5.61
CA GLN A 8 43.51 5.80 5.42
C GLN A 8 44.32 5.02 6.47
N GLY A 9 43.66 4.15 7.24
CA GLY A 9 44.30 3.28 8.22
C GLY A 9 44.65 1.90 7.63
N PRO A 10 45.65 1.18 8.19
CA PRO A 10 46.51 1.56 9.32
C PRO A 10 47.69 2.46 8.91
N LEU A 11 47.93 3.55 9.65
CA LEU A 11 49.07 4.46 9.46
C LEU A 11 50.11 4.24 10.56
N SER A 12 51.32 3.87 10.17
CA SER A 12 52.45 3.66 11.10
C SER A 12 53.47 4.79 10.95
N ILE A 13 53.85 5.41 12.06
CA ILE A 13 54.86 6.47 12.12
C ILE A 13 55.95 6.04 13.10
N ALA A 14 57.19 5.98 12.63
CA ALA A 14 58.36 5.67 13.44
C ALA A 14 59.21 6.93 13.64
N LEU A 15 59.56 7.24 14.90
CA LEU A 15 60.51 8.30 15.24
C LEU A 15 61.84 7.66 15.64
N THR A 16 62.87 7.85 14.81
CA THR A 16 64.21 7.30 15.04
C THR A 16 65.19 8.41 15.43
N GLY A 17 66.13 8.11 16.32
CA GLY A 17 67.13 9.08 16.80
C GLY A 17 67.97 8.50 17.94
N GLY A 18 69.14 9.07 18.19
CA GLY A 18 70.05 8.62 19.24
C GLY A 18 69.48 8.75 20.67
N PRO A 19 70.14 8.17 21.68
CA PRO A 19 69.79 8.39 23.09
C PRO A 19 69.74 9.89 23.41
N GLY A 20 68.74 10.34 24.18
CA GLY A 20 68.58 11.76 24.54
C GLY A 20 68.03 12.68 23.45
N SER A 21 67.75 12.19 22.24
CA SER A 21 67.26 13.01 21.11
C SER A 21 65.79 13.49 21.23
N GLY A 22 65.16 13.35 22.40
CA GLY A 22 63.79 13.84 22.63
C GLY A 22 62.64 13.02 22.01
N LYS A 23 62.87 11.79 21.52
CA LYS A 23 61.82 10.98 20.84
C LYS A 23 60.54 10.82 21.67
N SER A 24 60.68 10.49 22.96
CA SER A 24 59.53 10.30 23.84
C SER A 24 58.75 11.59 24.03
N HIS A 25 59.44 12.73 24.12
CA HIS A 25 58.82 14.05 24.22
C HIS A 25 58.07 14.39 22.92
N ALA A 26 58.69 14.18 21.77
CA ALA A 26 58.06 14.41 20.47
C ALA A 26 56.82 13.54 20.24
N LEU A 27 56.81 12.28 20.73
CA LEU A 27 55.61 11.44 20.70
C LEU A 27 54.51 11.96 21.63
N MET A 28 54.87 12.44 22.82
CA MET A 28 53.91 13.03 23.75
C MET A 28 53.27 14.28 23.16
N ASP A 29 54.07 15.20 22.60
CA ASP A 29 53.58 16.41 21.94
C ASP A 29 52.62 16.10 20.79
N LEU A 30 52.90 15.03 20.04
CA LEU A 30 52.07 14.58 18.92
C LEU A 30 50.72 14.01 19.41
N VAL A 31 50.73 13.23 20.50
CA VAL A 31 49.50 12.70 21.11
C VAL A 31 48.67 13.82 21.74
N GLU A 32 49.32 14.78 22.41
CA GLU A 32 48.66 15.94 22.99
C GLU A 32 48.05 16.83 21.89
N GLY A 33 48.80 17.13 20.84
CA GLY A 33 48.30 17.87 19.68
C GLY A 33 47.12 17.18 18.99
N ALA A 34 47.15 15.85 18.85
CA ALA A 34 46.01 15.09 18.33
C ALA A 34 44.78 15.17 19.25
N SER A 35 44.98 15.16 20.57
CA SER A 35 43.91 15.28 21.57
C SER A 35 43.27 16.67 21.57
N LEU A 36 44.07 17.73 21.43
CA LEU A 36 43.60 19.11 21.29
C LEU A 36 42.77 19.28 20.00
N LEU A 37 43.26 18.76 18.88
CA LEU A 37 42.53 18.78 17.61
C LEU A 37 41.22 17.98 17.69
N SER A 38 41.23 16.83 18.38
CA SER A 38 40.03 16.02 18.59
C SER A 38 38.99 16.74 19.45
N THR A 39 39.43 17.46 20.48
CA THR A 39 38.57 18.27 21.34
C THR A 39 37.99 19.45 20.58
N ALA A 40 38.80 20.16 19.78
CA ALA A 40 38.32 21.24 18.91
C ALA A 40 37.31 20.73 17.86
N ALA A 41 37.50 19.51 17.36
CA ALA A 41 36.59 18.88 16.42
C ALA A 41 35.19 18.56 17.01
N LEU A 42 35.05 18.50 18.34
CA LEU A 42 33.73 18.37 18.99
C LEU A 42 32.89 19.64 18.81
N ALA A 43 33.51 20.82 18.81
CA ALA A 43 32.83 22.11 18.63
C ALA A 43 32.48 22.39 17.16
N ALA A 44 33.17 21.77 16.22
CA ALA A 44 32.96 21.93 14.78
C ALA A 44 32.80 20.57 14.06
N PRO A 45 31.60 19.94 14.11
CA PRO A 45 31.37 18.58 13.61
C PRO A 45 31.55 18.41 12.09
N SER A 46 31.50 19.49 11.32
CA SER A 46 31.75 19.50 9.87
C SER A 46 33.24 19.69 9.52
N GLY A 47 34.11 19.81 10.52
CA GLY A 47 35.54 20.00 10.33
C GLY A 47 36.27 18.78 9.77
N PRO A 48 37.49 18.96 9.23
CA PRO A 48 38.28 17.90 8.61
C PRO A 48 38.90 16.91 9.62
N PHE A 49 38.77 17.16 10.92
CA PHE A 49 39.38 16.36 11.98
C PHE A 49 38.39 15.38 12.63
N LEU A 50 38.93 14.30 13.21
CA LEU A 50 38.19 13.24 13.88
C LEU A 50 37.92 13.63 15.36
N PRO A 51 36.65 13.73 15.78
CA PRO A 51 36.31 13.87 17.19
C PRO A 51 36.48 12.52 17.92
N ARG A 52 36.71 12.58 19.25
CA ARG A 52 36.76 11.40 20.15
C ARG A 52 37.88 10.40 19.82
N ILE A 53 39.10 10.88 19.62
CA ILE A 53 40.30 10.03 19.48
C ILE A 53 40.68 9.46 20.86
N VAL A 54 40.87 8.14 20.93
CA VAL A 54 41.39 7.46 22.12
C VAL A 54 42.86 7.13 21.89
N ALA A 55 43.74 7.67 22.73
CA ALA A 55 45.17 7.38 22.69
C ALA A 55 45.52 6.30 23.72
N LEU A 56 46.29 5.30 23.28
CA LEU A 56 46.83 4.25 24.14
C LEU A 56 48.36 4.34 24.14
N ARG A 57 48.94 4.45 25.33
CA ARG A 57 50.39 4.28 25.53
C ARG A 57 50.68 2.82 25.78
N LEU A 58 51.53 2.25 24.96
CA LEU A 58 52.01 0.88 25.08
C LEU A 58 53.53 0.92 25.14
N GLU A 59 54.10 0.26 26.13
CA GLU A 59 55.54 0.10 26.24
C GLU A 59 55.91 -1.34 25.88
N ALA A 60 57.06 -1.54 25.24
CA ALA A 60 57.53 -2.88 24.87
C ALA A 60 57.52 -3.91 26.03
N PRO A 61 57.93 -3.57 27.29
CA PRO A 61 57.90 -4.54 28.38
C PRO A 61 56.49 -4.97 28.80
N ASP A 62 55.46 -4.20 28.44
CA ASP A 62 54.08 -4.43 28.88
C ASP A 62 53.31 -5.44 28.01
N LEU A 63 53.85 -5.81 26.84
CA LEU A 63 53.14 -6.59 25.83
C LEU A 63 53.27 -8.11 26.02
N GLY A 64 54.25 -8.57 26.81
CA GLY A 64 54.42 -9.98 27.20
C GLY A 64 54.46 -10.97 26.02
N ASP A 65 54.00 -12.21 26.27
CA ASP A 65 54.00 -13.30 25.30
C ASP A 65 52.79 -13.27 24.33
N ALA A 66 51.77 -12.44 24.62
CA ALA A 66 50.54 -12.33 23.84
C ALA A 66 50.19 -10.85 23.55
N PRO A 67 50.92 -10.20 22.62
CA PRO A 67 50.81 -8.77 22.39
C PRO A 67 49.41 -8.35 21.94
N ASP A 68 48.75 -9.14 21.09
CA ASP A 68 47.43 -8.81 20.56
C ASP A 68 46.34 -8.81 21.64
N ALA A 69 46.40 -9.79 22.56
CA ALA A 69 45.50 -9.88 23.70
C ALA A 69 45.72 -8.73 24.69
N ALA A 70 46.98 -8.39 24.96
CA ALA A 70 47.34 -7.28 25.84
C ALA A 70 46.88 -5.92 25.28
N ILE A 71 46.99 -5.72 23.96
CA ILE A 71 46.50 -4.51 23.27
C ILE A 71 44.98 -4.44 23.34
N ALA A 72 44.28 -5.54 23.03
CA ALA A 72 42.83 -5.60 23.05
C ALA A 72 42.26 -5.37 24.46
N GLU A 73 42.86 -5.97 25.49
CA GLU A 73 42.47 -5.79 26.89
C GLU A 73 42.62 -4.33 27.33
N ARG A 74 43.77 -3.71 27.04
CA ARG A 74 44.02 -2.29 27.39
C ARG A 74 43.10 -1.34 26.64
N LEU A 75 42.82 -1.62 25.36
CA LEU A 75 41.84 -0.87 24.58
C LEU A 75 40.44 -1.01 25.17
N HIS A 76 40.01 -2.22 25.50
CA HIS A 76 38.71 -2.47 26.11
C HIS A 76 38.58 -1.80 27.50
N ALA A 77 39.62 -1.89 28.34
CA ALA A 77 39.64 -1.24 29.65
C ALA A 77 39.55 0.28 29.54
N ARG A 78 40.21 0.88 28.53
CA ARG A 78 40.14 2.32 28.29
C ARG A 78 38.77 2.74 27.74
N LEU A 79 38.27 2.03 26.72
CA LEU A 79 36.96 2.31 26.12
C LEU A 79 35.83 2.11 27.12
N SER A 80 35.90 1.12 28.01
CA SER A 80 34.88 0.89 29.03
C SER A 80 34.79 2.03 30.05
N ARG A 81 35.92 2.70 30.33
CA ARG A 81 35.97 3.86 31.23
C ARG A 81 35.46 5.16 30.59
N GLU A 82 35.83 5.41 29.33
CA GLU A 82 35.51 6.67 28.65
C GLU A 82 34.20 6.61 27.84
N TYR A 83 33.86 5.46 27.28
CA TYR A 83 32.73 5.25 26.37
C TYR A 83 32.07 3.87 26.60
N PRO A 84 31.37 3.65 27.74
CA PRO A 84 30.86 2.32 28.13
C PRO A 84 29.90 1.71 27.10
N HIS A 85 29.10 2.53 26.42
CA HIS A 85 28.16 2.09 25.38
C HIS A 85 28.86 1.55 24.11
N ILE A 86 30.06 2.03 23.79
CA ILE A 86 30.84 1.54 22.64
C ILE A 86 31.53 0.23 23.00
N ALA A 87 32.09 0.16 24.21
CA ALA A 87 32.73 -1.06 24.71
C ALA A 87 31.77 -2.25 24.79
N GLN A 88 30.53 -2.02 25.23
CA GLN A 88 29.50 -3.05 25.27
C GLN A 88 29.12 -3.56 23.87
N ARG A 89 28.87 -2.66 22.91
CA ARG A 89 28.55 -3.06 21.52
C ARG A 89 29.69 -3.84 20.86
N ALA A 90 30.94 -3.41 21.07
CA ALA A 90 32.10 -4.12 20.54
C ALA A 90 32.27 -5.51 21.17
N ALA A 91 31.95 -5.67 22.46
CA ALA A 91 31.96 -6.97 23.13
C ALA A 91 30.83 -7.88 22.63
N GLU A 92 29.63 -7.34 22.42
CA GLU A 92 28.50 -8.05 21.81
C GLU A 92 28.82 -8.50 20.39
N GLU A 93 29.45 -7.63 19.58
CA GLU A 93 29.88 -7.94 18.21
C GLU A 93 31.00 -8.98 18.18
N ALA A 94 31.99 -8.90 19.08
CA ALA A 94 33.03 -9.92 19.22
C ALA A 94 32.45 -11.27 19.67
N ALA A 95 31.47 -11.28 20.57
CA ALA A 95 30.76 -12.49 20.98
C ALA A 95 29.92 -13.08 19.82
N HIS A 96 29.29 -12.24 19.00
CA HIS A 96 28.57 -12.67 17.80
C HIS A 96 29.53 -13.20 16.71
N ALA A 97 30.68 -12.56 16.51
CA ALA A 97 31.70 -13.00 15.55
C ALA A 97 32.38 -14.31 15.98
N ALA A 98 32.46 -14.57 17.29
CA ALA A 98 32.95 -15.84 17.85
C ALA A 98 31.91 -16.97 17.81
N SER A 99 30.63 -16.68 17.53
CA SER A 99 29.59 -17.70 17.41
C SER A 99 29.64 -18.40 16.04
N ASP A 100 29.56 -19.74 16.01
CA ASP A 100 29.64 -20.55 14.79
C ASP A 100 28.50 -20.16 13.81
N PRO A 101 28.81 -19.62 12.61
CA PRO A 101 27.81 -19.19 11.63
C PRO A 101 26.81 -20.30 11.26
N ARG A 102 27.21 -21.57 11.38
CA ARG A 102 26.34 -22.72 11.10
C ARG A 102 25.30 -22.94 12.19
N GLN A 103 25.59 -22.61 13.44
CA GLN A 103 24.61 -22.71 14.53
C GLN A 103 23.54 -21.63 14.39
N THR A 104 23.94 -20.39 14.06
CA THR A 104 23.00 -19.29 13.79
C THR A 104 22.12 -19.59 12.59
N ALA A 105 22.69 -20.16 11.51
CA ALA A 105 21.91 -20.56 10.33
C ALA A 105 20.88 -21.66 10.65
N ARG A 106 21.22 -22.63 11.50
CA ARG A 106 20.29 -23.68 11.95
C ARG A 106 19.15 -23.09 12.80
N ALA A 107 19.48 -22.25 13.78
CA ALA A 107 18.48 -21.59 14.62
C ALA A 107 17.51 -20.72 13.79
N LEU A 108 18.00 -20.02 12.78
CA LEU A 108 17.15 -19.26 11.85
C LEU A 108 16.26 -20.18 11.00
N ALA A 109 16.78 -21.31 10.52
CA ALA A 109 15.99 -22.29 9.78
C ALA A 109 14.87 -22.89 10.65
N ASP A 110 15.17 -23.25 11.89
CA ASP A 110 14.19 -23.76 12.86
C ASP A 110 13.09 -22.73 13.13
N ASN A 111 13.45 -21.45 13.29
CA ASN A 111 12.49 -20.36 13.47
C ASN A 111 11.59 -20.16 12.24
N VAL A 112 12.13 -20.32 11.02
CA VAL A 112 11.36 -20.23 9.77
C VAL A 112 10.37 -21.39 9.66
N ASP A 113 10.79 -22.60 10.00
CA ASP A 113 9.92 -23.77 9.95
C ASP A 113 8.81 -23.72 11.02
N GLU A 114 9.11 -23.21 12.21
CA GLU A 114 8.10 -22.93 13.23
C GLU A 114 7.11 -21.85 12.77
N ALA A 115 7.57 -20.76 12.17
CA ALA A 115 6.70 -19.74 11.61
C ALA A 115 5.79 -20.30 10.49
N ARG A 116 6.32 -21.18 9.63
CA ARG A 116 5.53 -21.87 8.59
C ARG A 116 4.45 -22.76 9.20
N ARG A 117 4.77 -23.52 10.26
CA ARG A 117 3.80 -24.36 10.98
C ARG A 117 2.69 -23.52 11.59
N ARG A 118 3.02 -22.38 12.21
CA ARG A 118 2.03 -21.43 12.74
C ARG A 118 1.10 -20.90 11.67
N VAL A 119 1.65 -20.45 10.54
CA VAL A 119 0.84 -19.96 9.41
C VAL A 119 -0.06 -21.07 8.84
N ALA A 120 0.42 -22.31 8.75
CA ALA A 120 -0.39 -23.43 8.31
C ALA A 120 -1.55 -23.73 9.30
N ALA A 121 -1.28 -23.69 10.61
CA ALA A 121 -2.30 -23.86 11.65
C ALA A 121 -3.33 -22.73 11.61
N GLU A 122 -2.91 -21.47 11.45
CA GLU A 122 -3.80 -20.31 11.31
C GLU A 122 -4.68 -20.42 10.06
N ARG A 123 -4.14 -20.89 8.93
CA ARG A 123 -4.92 -21.14 7.70
C ARG A 123 -5.97 -22.22 7.93
N ALA A 124 -5.60 -23.35 8.54
CA ALA A 124 -6.54 -24.42 8.84
C ALA A 124 -7.64 -23.95 9.81
N ALA A 125 -7.28 -23.20 10.86
CA ALA A 125 -8.25 -22.63 11.80
C ALA A 125 -9.19 -21.62 11.13
N ARG A 126 -8.68 -20.80 10.21
CA ARG A 126 -9.49 -19.90 9.39
C ARG A 126 -10.46 -20.68 8.50
N ASP A 127 -10.00 -21.71 7.81
CA ASP A 127 -10.82 -22.49 6.89
C ASP A 127 -11.93 -23.25 7.64
N GLU A 128 -11.63 -23.78 8.83
CA GLU A 128 -12.63 -24.40 9.71
C GLU A 128 -13.66 -23.37 10.20
N ALA A 129 -13.22 -22.17 10.61
CA ALA A 129 -14.12 -21.09 11.01
C ALA A 129 -15.02 -20.60 9.86
N VAL A 130 -14.47 -20.50 8.65
CA VAL A 130 -15.23 -20.16 7.43
C VAL A 130 -16.26 -21.25 7.13
N THR A 131 -15.88 -22.53 7.21
CA THR A 131 -16.78 -23.67 6.98
C THR A 131 -17.92 -23.70 8.00
N ARG A 132 -17.63 -23.49 9.29
CA ARG A 132 -18.65 -23.37 10.34
C ARG A 132 -19.59 -22.21 10.08
N ARG A 133 -19.06 -21.06 9.67
CA ARG A 133 -19.87 -19.87 9.34
C ARG A 133 -20.77 -20.12 8.12
N ALA A 134 -20.25 -20.74 7.06
CA ALA A 134 -21.03 -21.07 5.87
C ALA A 134 -22.21 -22.00 6.21
N ARG A 135 -21.96 -23.07 6.99
CA ARG A 135 -23.02 -23.97 7.47
C ARG A 135 -24.09 -23.24 8.28
N LEU A 136 -23.70 -22.36 9.20
CA LEU A 136 -24.65 -21.56 9.98
C LEU A 136 -25.50 -20.64 9.09
N THR A 137 -24.90 -20.00 8.09
CA THR A 137 -25.64 -19.18 7.11
C THR A 137 -26.65 -20.00 6.32
N GLU A 138 -26.26 -21.20 5.85
CA GLU A 138 -27.13 -22.12 5.11
C GLU A 138 -28.32 -22.58 5.96
N THR A 139 -28.08 -23.02 7.20
CA THR A 139 -29.13 -23.41 8.16
C THR A 139 -30.11 -22.27 8.47
N VAL A 140 -29.63 -21.03 8.56
CA VAL A 140 -30.52 -19.86 8.82
C VAL A 140 -31.34 -19.49 7.58
N LEU A 141 -30.77 -19.61 6.38
CA LEU A 141 -31.42 -19.22 5.13
C LEU A 141 -32.48 -20.23 4.67
N TYR A 142 -32.19 -21.53 4.78
CA TYR A 142 -32.99 -22.59 4.18
C TYR A 142 -33.69 -23.51 5.19
N GLU A 143 -33.04 -23.81 6.32
CA GLU A 143 -33.54 -24.84 7.25
C GLU A 143 -34.39 -24.25 8.40
N THR A 144 -34.21 -22.96 8.72
CA THR A 144 -34.98 -22.32 9.81
C THR A 144 -36.28 -21.71 9.28
N PRO A 145 -37.45 -22.30 9.57
CA PRO A 145 -38.73 -21.66 9.26
C PRO A 145 -38.92 -20.39 10.09
N GLY A 146 -39.31 -19.29 9.43
CA GLY A 146 -39.59 -18.01 10.09
C GLY A 146 -38.39 -17.09 10.31
N SER A 147 -37.26 -17.29 9.63
CA SER A 147 -36.15 -16.33 9.67
C SER A 147 -36.59 -14.94 9.20
N GLN A 148 -35.97 -13.88 9.74
CA GLN A 148 -36.39 -12.50 9.45
C GLN A 148 -36.23 -12.18 7.95
N ILE A 149 -35.27 -12.82 7.30
CA ILE A 149 -35.04 -12.73 5.86
C ILE A 149 -36.20 -13.36 5.07
N ASP A 150 -36.71 -14.49 5.53
CA ASP A 150 -37.84 -15.19 4.90
C ASP A 150 -39.13 -14.36 4.99
N GLY A 151 -39.37 -13.75 6.16
CA GLY A 151 -40.46 -12.79 6.36
C GLY A 151 -40.31 -11.51 5.51
N TYR A 152 -39.09 -10.97 5.41
CA TYR A 152 -38.79 -9.81 4.58
C TYR A 152 -38.97 -10.12 3.08
N ALA A 153 -38.44 -11.24 2.60
CA ALA A 153 -38.55 -11.65 1.20
C ALA A 153 -40.01 -11.87 0.78
N ARG A 154 -40.82 -12.51 1.63
CA ARG A 154 -42.27 -12.69 1.38
C ARG A 154 -43.03 -11.37 1.37
N SER A 155 -42.81 -10.50 2.35
CA SER A 155 -43.51 -9.21 2.45
C SER A 155 -43.11 -8.21 1.36
N HIS A 156 -41.90 -8.32 0.81
CA HIS A 156 -41.37 -7.41 -0.23
C HIS A 156 -41.29 -8.06 -1.62
N ARG A 157 -41.93 -9.21 -1.84
CA ARG A 157 -41.92 -9.96 -3.10
C ARG A 157 -42.28 -9.09 -4.31
N GLY A 158 -43.28 -8.21 -4.18
CA GLY A 158 -43.71 -7.31 -5.26
C GLY A 158 -42.66 -6.27 -5.69
N LYS A 159 -41.62 -6.03 -4.88
CA LYS A 159 -40.47 -5.17 -5.24
C LYS A 159 -39.27 -5.98 -5.69
N ILE A 160 -39.07 -7.16 -5.08
CA ILE A 160 -37.93 -8.04 -5.35
C ILE A 160 -38.09 -8.76 -6.69
N ASP A 161 -39.27 -9.31 -7.01
CA ASP A 161 -39.50 -10.08 -8.25
C ASP A 161 -39.31 -9.23 -9.53
N PRO A 162 -39.90 -8.01 -9.67
CA PRO A 162 -39.62 -7.16 -10.82
C PRO A 162 -38.15 -6.74 -10.91
N ALA A 163 -37.50 -6.57 -9.77
CA ALA A 163 -36.08 -6.26 -9.72
C ALA A 163 -35.26 -7.46 -10.21
N LEU A 164 -35.42 -8.65 -9.65
CA LEU A 164 -34.75 -9.88 -10.09
C LEU A 164 -34.94 -10.17 -11.57
N ARG A 165 -36.18 -10.07 -12.08
CA ARG A 165 -36.48 -10.19 -13.51
C ARG A 165 -35.79 -9.12 -14.34
N ALA A 166 -35.79 -7.88 -13.85
CA ALA A 166 -35.04 -6.79 -14.49
C ALA A 166 -33.53 -7.01 -14.45
N PHE A 167 -33.00 -7.91 -13.61
CA PHE A 167 -31.59 -8.33 -13.57
C PHE A 167 -31.30 -9.63 -14.33
N GLY A 168 -32.32 -10.22 -14.98
CA GLY A 168 -32.17 -11.44 -15.78
C GLY A 168 -32.31 -12.74 -14.98
N PHE A 169 -32.65 -12.66 -13.69
CA PHE A 169 -33.04 -13.83 -12.91
C PHE A 169 -34.50 -14.16 -13.27
N ALA A 170 -34.66 -15.11 -14.21
CA ALA A 170 -35.96 -15.64 -14.64
C ALA A 170 -36.26 -16.99 -13.98
N GLY A 171 -35.78 -17.19 -12.74
CA GLY A 171 -36.01 -18.42 -11.98
C GLY A 171 -37.49 -18.62 -11.63
N ALA A 172 -37.87 -19.88 -11.41
CA ALA A 172 -39.24 -20.24 -11.02
C ALA A 172 -39.62 -19.76 -9.61
N ASP A 173 -38.63 -19.53 -8.73
CA ASP A 173 -38.82 -18.98 -7.38
C ASP A 173 -37.94 -17.74 -7.11
N PRO A 174 -38.53 -16.52 -7.19
CA PRO A 174 -37.85 -15.27 -6.87
C PRO A 174 -37.32 -15.20 -5.44
N THR A 175 -37.89 -15.98 -4.51
CA THR A 175 -37.48 -15.96 -3.10
C THR A 175 -36.18 -16.75 -2.89
N ALA A 176 -36.05 -17.90 -3.57
CA ALA A 176 -34.82 -18.69 -3.58
C ALA A 176 -33.66 -17.93 -4.24
N ASP A 177 -33.91 -17.29 -5.40
CA ASP A 177 -32.92 -16.46 -6.10
C ASP A 177 -32.44 -15.30 -5.21
N TYR A 178 -33.36 -14.63 -4.51
CA TYR A 178 -33.02 -13.58 -3.55
C TYR A 178 -32.15 -14.10 -2.40
N LYS A 179 -32.49 -15.25 -1.81
CA LYS A 179 -31.70 -15.85 -0.72
C LYS A 179 -30.30 -16.26 -1.19
N GLY A 180 -30.15 -16.80 -2.39
CA GLY A 180 -28.84 -17.11 -2.97
C GLY A 180 -27.98 -15.85 -3.22
N LEU A 181 -28.60 -14.74 -3.63
CA LEU A 181 -27.89 -13.46 -3.76
C LEU A 181 -27.48 -12.87 -2.41
N VAL A 182 -28.32 -13.00 -1.39
CA VAL A 182 -27.97 -12.58 -0.02
C VAL A 182 -26.87 -13.47 0.54
N GLN A 183 -26.92 -14.78 0.31
CA GLN A 183 -25.88 -15.73 0.69
C GLN A 183 -24.52 -15.34 0.11
N THR A 184 -24.43 -15.19 -1.21
CA THR A 184 -23.19 -14.80 -1.92
C THR A 184 -22.68 -13.42 -1.47
N LEU A 185 -23.58 -12.49 -1.13
CA LEU A 185 -23.22 -11.20 -0.55
C LEU A 185 -22.65 -11.36 0.87
N THR A 186 -23.16 -12.26 1.68
CA THR A 186 -22.62 -12.47 3.04
C THR A 186 -21.31 -13.26 3.06
N GLU A 187 -21.11 -14.15 2.09
CA GLU A 187 -19.88 -14.94 1.91
C GLU A 187 -18.72 -14.10 1.39
N SER A 188 -18.99 -13.02 0.63
CA SER A 188 -17.96 -12.13 0.07
C SER A 188 -17.25 -11.24 1.10
N GLY A 189 -17.49 -11.40 2.40
CA GLY A 189 -16.69 -10.74 3.45
C GLY A 189 -17.17 -9.33 3.78
N GLY A 190 -16.25 -8.42 4.13
CA GLY A 190 -16.53 -7.12 4.75
C GLY A 190 -17.37 -6.17 3.88
N THR A 191 -17.88 -5.09 4.47
CA THR A 191 -18.80 -4.12 3.83
C THR A 191 -18.29 -3.57 2.49
N GLY A 192 -16.97 -3.42 2.33
CA GLY A 192 -16.33 -2.98 1.07
C GLY A 192 -16.33 -4.06 -0.02
N ASP A 193 -16.04 -5.32 0.33
CA ASP A 193 -16.05 -6.43 -0.62
C ASP A 193 -17.47 -6.77 -1.07
N ARG A 194 -18.46 -6.63 -0.17
CA ARG A 194 -19.89 -6.72 -0.50
C ARG A 194 -20.30 -5.66 -1.54
N PHE A 195 -19.79 -4.44 -1.41
CA PHE A 195 -20.03 -3.37 -2.36
C PHE A 195 -19.40 -3.66 -3.73
N LEU A 196 -18.14 -4.12 -3.75
CA LEU A 196 -17.45 -4.50 -4.99
C LEU A 196 -18.08 -5.72 -5.68
N ALA A 197 -18.52 -6.73 -4.92
CA ALA A 197 -19.26 -7.87 -5.43
C ALA A 197 -20.60 -7.43 -6.05
N SER A 198 -21.32 -6.53 -5.39
CA SER A 198 -22.57 -5.96 -5.92
C SER A 198 -22.33 -5.14 -7.19
N LEU A 199 -21.23 -4.37 -7.27
CA LEU A 199 -20.80 -3.63 -8.46
C LEU A 199 -20.36 -4.55 -9.61
N ARG A 200 -19.71 -5.67 -9.32
CA ARG A 200 -19.31 -6.64 -10.34
C ARG A 200 -20.52 -7.38 -10.91
N ALA A 201 -21.44 -7.79 -10.05
CA ALA A 201 -22.72 -8.37 -10.46
C ALA A 201 -23.56 -7.36 -11.26
N LEU A 202 -23.46 -6.08 -10.91
CA LEU A 202 -24.12 -5.00 -11.62
C LEU A 202 -23.66 -4.90 -13.09
N TRP A 203 -22.35 -4.99 -13.33
CA TRP A 203 -21.75 -4.97 -14.68
C TRP A 203 -22.16 -6.16 -15.58
N ALA A 204 -22.70 -7.24 -15.01
CA ALA A 204 -23.21 -8.38 -15.78
C ALA A 204 -24.58 -8.12 -16.43
N TYR A 205 -25.19 -6.95 -16.23
CA TYR A 205 -26.54 -6.65 -16.71
C TYR A 205 -26.64 -6.42 -18.23
N GLN A 206 -27.57 -7.13 -18.88
CA GLN A 206 -27.89 -7.02 -20.32
C GLN A 206 -28.38 -5.61 -20.73
N GLY A 207 -29.17 -4.92 -19.90
CA GLY A 207 -29.71 -3.58 -20.22
C GLY A 207 -28.74 -2.42 -19.97
N GLN A 208 -27.66 -2.65 -19.22
CA GLN A 208 -26.66 -1.63 -18.90
C GLN A 208 -25.81 -1.30 -20.11
N LYS A 209 -25.47 -2.30 -20.92
CA LYS A 209 -24.70 -2.13 -22.15
C LYS A 209 -25.32 -1.09 -23.09
N LYS A 210 -26.65 -1.11 -23.25
CA LYS A 210 -27.36 -0.15 -24.10
C LYS A 210 -27.22 1.28 -23.60
N LEU A 211 -27.40 1.51 -22.29
CA LEU A 211 -27.28 2.85 -21.70
C LEU A 211 -25.83 3.36 -21.68
N VAL A 212 -24.85 2.47 -21.49
CA VAL A 212 -23.43 2.81 -21.62
C VAL A 212 -23.11 3.21 -23.05
N VAL A 213 -23.55 2.41 -24.04
CA VAL A 213 -23.33 2.72 -25.47
C VAL A 213 -23.99 4.05 -25.85
N VAL A 214 -25.24 4.28 -25.42
CA VAL A 214 -25.93 5.56 -25.67
C VAL A 214 -25.21 6.72 -25.00
N GLY A 215 -24.75 6.55 -23.75
CA GLY A 215 -23.97 7.57 -23.04
C GLY A 215 -22.67 7.89 -23.78
N VAL A 216 -21.93 6.87 -24.23
CA VAL A 216 -20.70 7.04 -25.02
C VAL A 216 -20.97 7.75 -26.34
N ILE A 217 -22.02 7.38 -27.07
CA ILE A 217 -22.42 8.05 -28.31
C ILE A 217 -22.73 9.52 -28.06
N LEU A 218 -23.47 9.84 -26.99
CA LEU A 218 -23.79 11.22 -26.62
C LEU A 218 -22.55 12.04 -26.26
N PHE A 219 -21.57 11.43 -25.58
CA PHE A 219 -20.28 12.08 -25.31
C PHE A 219 -19.47 12.31 -26.58
N LEU A 220 -19.40 11.33 -27.48
CA LEU A 220 -18.74 11.49 -28.77
C LEU A 220 -19.42 12.56 -29.62
N PHE A 221 -20.75 12.62 -29.58
CA PHE A 221 -21.53 13.63 -30.27
C PHE A 221 -21.32 15.03 -29.67
N SER A 222 -21.29 15.15 -28.33
CA SER A 222 -20.93 16.39 -27.64
C SER A 222 -19.52 16.86 -28.01
N TRP A 223 -18.55 15.95 -28.00
CA TRP A 223 -17.18 16.24 -28.37
C TRP A 223 -17.07 16.70 -29.82
N LEU A 224 -17.74 16.03 -30.75
CA LEU A 224 -17.76 16.40 -32.17
C LEU A 224 -18.37 17.79 -32.39
N LEU A 225 -19.52 18.07 -31.77
CA LEU A 225 -20.16 19.38 -31.83
C LEU A 225 -19.31 20.48 -31.19
N GLY A 226 -18.61 20.16 -30.10
CA GLY A 226 -17.65 21.05 -29.45
C GLY A 226 -16.44 21.35 -30.35
N ALA A 227 -15.87 20.32 -30.99
CA ALA A 227 -14.75 20.46 -31.91
C ALA A 227 -15.14 21.32 -33.13
N MET A 228 -16.31 21.08 -33.72
CA MET A 228 -16.84 21.88 -34.84
C MET A 228 -17.15 23.35 -34.45
N ALA A 229 -17.41 23.61 -33.17
CA ALA A 229 -17.62 24.98 -32.69
C ALA A 229 -16.30 25.74 -32.42
N VAL A 230 -15.22 25.01 -32.11
CA VAL A 230 -13.89 25.57 -31.81
C VAL A 230 -13.07 25.75 -33.07
N ASP A 231 -12.94 24.69 -33.88
CA ASP A 231 -12.25 24.73 -35.16
C ASP A 231 -13.29 24.99 -36.27
N ARG A 232 -13.08 26.05 -37.05
CA ARG A 232 -13.97 26.47 -38.14
C ARG A 232 -13.42 26.16 -39.52
N SER A 233 -12.22 25.56 -39.60
CA SER A 233 -11.57 25.21 -40.86
C SER A 233 -12.42 24.28 -41.75
N TRP A 234 -13.34 23.51 -41.14
CA TRP A 234 -14.31 22.69 -41.86
C TRP A 234 -15.36 23.50 -42.65
N LEU A 235 -15.51 24.81 -42.37
CA LEU A 235 -16.39 25.71 -43.12
C LEU A 235 -15.71 26.28 -44.39
N ASP A 236 -14.38 26.26 -44.48
CA ASP A 236 -13.62 26.85 -45.59
C ASP A 236 -13.95 26.21 -46.96
N PRO A 237 -14.14 24.87 -47.07
CA PRO A 237 -14.61 24.25 -48.30
C PRO A 237 -16.06 24.63 -48.68
N LEU A 238 -16.90 24.97 -47.70
CA LEU A 238 -18.30 25.38 -47.93
C LEU A 238 -18.39 26.85 -48.37
N GLN A 239 -17.47 27.69 -47.90
CA GLN A 239 -17.36 29.10 -48.31
C GLN A 239 -16.75 29.27 -49.70
N SER A 240 -15.89 28.35 -50.12
CA SER A 240 -15.28 28.34 -51.47
C SER A 240 -16.15 27.68 -52.54
N GLY A 241 -17.28 27.06 -52.16
CA GLY A 241 -18.27 26.49 -53.08
C GLY A 241 -19.19 27.51 -53.78
N GLY A 242 -20.17 27.00 -54.53
CA GLY A 242 -21.19 27.82 -55.22
C GLY A 242 -22.08 28.63 -54.27
N ASP A 243 -22.85 29.58 -54.81
CA ASP A 243 -23.62 30.56 -54.01
C ASP A 243 -24.61 29.94 -53.01
N SER A 244 -25.15 28.75 -53.31
CA SER A 244 -25.99 27.98 -52.37
C SER A 244 -25.23 27.47 -51.14
N LEU A 245 -23.96 27.09 -51.31
CA LEU A 245 -23.09 26.60 -50.23
C LEU A 245 -22.58 27.75 -49.35
N LYS A 246 -22.35 28.93 -49.94
CA LYS A 246 -22.05 30.17 -49.18
C LYS A 246 -23.20 30.59 -48.27
N GLY A 247 -24.44 30.49 -48.76
CA GLY A 247 -25.64 30.73 -47.96
C GLY A 247 -25.75 29.77 -46.77
N ALA A 248 -25.49 28.49 -47.00
CA ALA A 248 -25.47 27.46 -45.95
C ALA A 248 -24.34 27.70 -44.93
N ALA A 249 -23.14 28.07 -45.37
CA ALA A 249 -22.02 28.40 -44.50
C ALA A 249 -22.30 29.63 -43.63
N GLY A 250 -22.92 30.68 -44.20
CA GLY A 250 -23.34 31.87 -43.46
C GLY A 250 -24.39 31.55 -42.39
N TRP A 251 -25.38 30.72 -42.73
CA TRP A 251 -26.38 30.26 -41.75
C TRP A 251 -25.76 29.43 -40.63
N MET A 252 -24.87 28.49 -40.96
CA MET A 252 -24.17 27.68 -39.94
C MET A 252 -23.31 28.56 -39.03
N THR A 253 -22.61 29.56 -39.60
CA THR A 253 -21.79 30.51 -38.83
C THR A 253 -22.62 31.33 -37.84
N ALA A 254 -23.82 31.77 -38.25
CA ALA A 254 -24.76 32.48 -37.37
C ALA A 254 -25.30 31.59 -36.23
N HIS A 255 -25.36 30.27 -36.43
CA HIS A 255 -25.92 29.31 -35.48
C HIS A 255 -24.84 28.47 -34.74
N ILE A 256 -23.56 28.85 -34.79
CA ILE A 256 -22.48 28.15 -34.04
C ILE A 256 -22.77 28.14 -32.53
N GLY A 257 -23.38 29.20 -32.00
CA GLY A 257 -23.84 29.24 -30.62
C GLY A 257 -24.81 28.10 -30.27
N ALA A 258 -25.67 27.73 -31.22
CA ALA A 258 -26.61 26.61 -31.07
C ALA A 258 -25.89 25.25 -31.04
N LEU A 259 -24.81 25.08 -31.81
CA LEU A 259 -23.95 23.88 -31.75
C LEU A 259 -23.30 23.74 -30.37
N LYS A 260 -22.79 24.84 -29.80
CA LYS A 260 -22.21 24.85 -28.45
C LYS A 260 -23.25 24.53 -27.36
N THR A 261 -24.48 25.03 -27.49
CA THR A 261 -25.56 24.65 -26.58
C THR A 261 -25.97 23.19 -26.75
N ALA A 262 -26.07 22.69 -27.99
CA ALA A 262 -26.40 21.30 -28.28
C ALA A 262 -25.32 20.34 -27.73
N ALA A 263 -24.04 20.70 -27.83
CA ALA A 263 -22.95 19.96 -27.23
C ALA A 263 -23.11 19.83 -25.71
N ARG A 264 -23.43 20.94 -25.01
CA ARG A 264 -23.69 20.93 -23.56
C ARG A 264 -24.90 20.08 -23.19
N PHE A 265 -25.98 20.13 -23.98
CA PHE A 265 -27.14 19.27 -23.74
C PHE A 265 -26.81 17.80 -23.95
N ALA A 266 -26.04 17.46 -24.98
CA ALA A 266 -25.59 16.09 -25.21
C ALA A 266 -24.68 15.58 -24.09
N GLU A 267 -23.79 16.44 -23.56
CA GLU A 267 -22.95 16.14 -22.39
C GLU A 267 -23.79 15.88 -21.13
N LEU A 268 -24.74 16.77 -20.82
CA LEU A 268 -25.66 16.61 -19.70
C LEU A 268 -26.52 15.35 -19.84
N ALA A 269 -27.00 15.05 -21.05
CA ALA A 269 -27.75 13.83 -21.34
C ALA A 269 -26.87 12.57 -21.17
N GLY A 270 -25.59 12.64 -21.55
CA GLY A 270 -24.60 11.59 -21.31
C GLY A 270 -24.40 11.33 -19.82
N PHE A 271 -24.16 12.39 -19.03
CA PHE A 271 -24.07 12.28 -17.56
C PHE A 271 -25.35 11.75 -16.93
N ALA A 272 -26.53 12.18 -17.41
CA ALA A 272 -27.81 11.67 -16.93
C ALA A 272 -27.96 10.16 -17.19
N CYS A 273 -27.47 9.65 -18.32
CA CYS A 273 -27.47 8.21 -18.59
C CYS A 273 -26.62 7.44 -17.57
N PHE A 274 -25.42 7.93 -17.26
CA PHE A 274 -24.56 7.32 -16.23
C PHE A 274 -25.14 7.45 -14.82
N ALA A 275 -25.73 8.59 -14.48
CA ALA A 275 -26.43 8.79 -13.21
C ALA A 275 -27.63 7.84 -13.07
N LEU A 276 -28.41 7.64 -14.13
CA LEU A 276 -29.52 6.67 -14.17
C LEU A 276 -29.01 5.23 -14.01
N LEU A 277 -27.87 4.89 -14.58
CA LEU A 277 -27.22 3.59 -14.38
C LEU A 277 -26.86 3.37 -12.90
N LEU A 278 -26.19 4.34 -12.30
CA LEU A 278 -25.81 4.29 -10.89
C LEU A 278 -27.03 4.28 -9.96
N TRP A 279 -28.07 5.03 -10.30
CA TRP A 279 -29.33 5.04 -9.56
C TRP A 279 -30.05 3.70 -9.60
N ARG A 280 -30.18 3.09 -10.79
CA ARG A 280 -30.79 1.76 -10.94
C ARG A 280 -30.02 0.70 -10.18
N ALA A 281 -28.70 0.80 -10.19
CA ALA A 281 -27.80 -0.05 -9.44
C ALA A 281 -28.02 0.05 -7.93
N TRP A 282 -27.99 1.28 -7.42
CA TRP A 282 -28.21 1.57 -6.02
C TRP A 282 -29.56 1.04 -5.53
N ARG A 283 -30.62 1.28 -6.32
CA ARG A 283 -31.98 0.84 -5.99
C ARG A 283 -32.11 -0.69 -5.93
N PHE A 284 -31.29 -1.43 -6.68
CA PHE A 284 -31.22 -2.89 -6.59
C PHE A 284 -30.39 -3.39 -5.41
N ALA A 285 -29.27 -2.72 -5.12
CA ALA A 285 -28.41 -3.08 -4.00
C ALA A 285 -29.15 -2.88 -2.65
N GLN A 286 -29.96 -1.83 -2.52
CA GLN A 286 -30.64 -1.49 -1.27
C GLN A 286 -31.40 -2.67 -0.60
N PRO A 287 -32.28 -3.43 -1.28
CA PRO A 287 -32.95 -4.59 -0.67
C PRO A 287 -32.02 -5.77 -0.36
N LEU A 288 -30.91 -5.94 -1.11
CA LEU A 288 -29.90 -6.97 -0.82
C LEU A 288 -29.13 -6.65 0.45
N TRP A 289 -28.74 -5.38 0.63
CA TRP A 289 -28.06 -4.92 1.84
C TRP A 289 -28.94 -5.06 3.08
N ARG A 290 -30.24 -4.75 2.96
CA ARG A 290 -31.18 -4.93 4.05
C ARG A 290 -31.39 -6.41 4.40
N GLY A 291 -31.41 -7.30 3.39
CA GLY A 291 -31.43 -8.75 3.60
C GLY A 291 -30.18 -9.27 4.32
N ALA A 292 -28.99 -8.81 3.91
CA ALA A 292 -27.73 -9.16 4.56
C ALA A 292 -27.65 -8.67 6.01
N GLN A 293 -28.15 -7.46 6.31
CA GLN A 293 -28.25 -6.97 7.69
C GLN A 293 -29.16 -7.84 8.56
N LEU A 294 -30.33 -8.24 8.04
CA LEU A 294 -31.25 -9.13 8.76
C LEU A 294 -30.61 -10.51 9.01
N LEU A 295 -29.85 -11.03 8.04
CA LEU A 295 -29.07 -12.26 8.20
C LEU A 295 -27.98 -12.13 9.26
N ASP A 296 -27.23 -11.03 9.24
CA ASP A 296 -26.17 -10.79 10.22
C ASP A 296 -26.77 -10.68 11.65
N VAL A 297 -27.96 -10.07 11.81
CA VAL A 297 -28.70 -10.02 13.08
C VAL A 297 -29.17 -11.41 13.52
N ASP A 298 -29.77 -12.20 12.62
CA ASP A 298 -30.23 -13.57 12.93
C ASP A 298 -29.04 -14.50 13.29
N ILE A 299 -27.89 -14.34 12.64
CA ILE A 299 -26.66 -15.07 12.97
C ILE A 299 -26.11 -14.62 14.33
N ALA A 300 -26.09 -13.31 14.62
CA ALA A 300 -25.59 -12.78 15.89
C ALA A 300 -26.42 -13.27 17.07
N ALA A 301 -27.75 -13.28 16.95
CA ALA A 301 -28.66 -13.78 17.98
C ALA A 301 -28.51 -15.29 18.28
N ARG A 302 -27.89 -16.05 17.37
CA ARG A 302 -27.65 -17.51 17.51
C ARG A 302 -26.23 -17.86 17.94
N LYS A 303 -25.33 -16.87 17.99
CA LYS A 303 -23.96 -17.02 18.51
C LYS A 303 -23.88 -16.79 20.02
N THR A 304 -24.86 -16.06 20.59
CA THR A 304 -25.10 -15.93 22.03
C THR A 304 -25.85 -17.13 22.55
#